data_AF-A0AAU2TAJ9-F1
#
_entry.id   AF-A0AAU2TAJ9-F1
#
_cell.length_a   1.000
_cell.length_b   1.000
_cell.length_c   1.000
_cell.angle_alpha   90.00
_cell.angle_beta   90.00
_cell.angle_gamma   90.00
#
_symmetry.space_group_name_H-M   'P 1'
#
loop_
_entity.id
_entity.type
_entity.pdbx_description
1 polymer ?
#
loop_
_entity_poly.entity_id
_entity_poly.type
_entity_poly.pdbx_seq_one_letter_code
_entity_poly.pdbx_strand_id
1 'polypeptide(L)'
;MLELERITARRNEPDTLAEELAKQLAEVQAEREELVIAERVLHRLAEQDQAVTEAAAAVAPTAARVAGRAVLLIPHRGGTGDEAALPADYRKIPAIVRAA
;
A
#
# COMPACT_ATOMS: atom_id res chain seq x y z
N MET A 1 35.87 37.55 -45.09
CA MET A 1 36.32 37.02 -43.79
C MET A 1 35.25 37.23 -42.71
N LEU A 2 34.92 38.46 -42.32
CA LEU A 2 33.93 38.78 -41.27
C LEU A 2 32.51 38.18 -41.47
N GLU A 3 32.01 38.09 -42.70
CA GLU A 3 30.67 37.53 -42.97
C GLU A 3 30.61 36.01 -42.75
N LEU A 4 31.67 35.28 -43.12
CA LEU A 4 31.81 33.84 -42.86
C LEU A 4 31.88 33.55 -41.37
N GLU A 5 32.61 34.38 -40.62
CA GLU A 5 32.68 34.28 -39.16
C GLU A 5 31.30 34.50 -38.51
N ARG A 6 30.52 35.48 -38.98
CA ARG A 6 29.14 35.71 -38.50
C ARG A 6 28.21 34.54 -38.81
N ILE A 7 28.28 33.98 -40.01
CA ILE A 7 27.50 32.79 -40.39
C ILE A 7 27.88 31.60 -39.50
N THR A 8 29.18 31.42 -39.25
CA THR A 8 29.68 30.34 -38.39
C THR A 8 29.22 30.51 -36.94
N ALA A 9 29.35 31.73 -36.39
CA ALA A 9 28.87 32.04 -35.05
C ALA A 9 27.35 31.81 -34.93
N ARG A 10 26.57 32.28 -35.92
CA ARG A 10 25.12 32.09 -35.93
C ARG A 10 24.71 30.64 -36.09
N ARG A 11 25.53 29.79 -36.73
CA ARG A 11 25.29 28.34 -36.82
C ARG A 11 25.59 27.62 -35.51
N ASN A 12 26.58 28.07 -34.74
CA ASN A 12 26.91 27.43 -33.46
C ASN A 12 25.90 27.75 -32.35
N GLU A 13 25.21 28.89 -32.45
CA GLU A 13 24.17 29.28 -31.49
C GLU A 13 23.00 28.27 -31.39
N PRO A 14 22.35 27.85 -32.49
CA PRO A 14 21.32 26.81 -32.41
C PRO A 14 21.87 25.46 -31.99
N ASP A 15 23.13 25.13 -32.31
CA ASP A 15 23.77 23.90 -31.82
C ASP A 15 23.89 23.92 -30.29
N THR A 16 24.27 25.07 -29.72
CA THR A 16 24.34 25.26 -28.26
C THR A 16 22.95 25.20 -27.61
N LEU A 17 21.94 25.82 -28.24
CA LEU A 17 20.56 25.74 -27.76
C LEU A 17 20.02 24.30 -27.83
N ALA A 18 20.37 23.55 -28.87
CA ALA A 18 19.97 22.16 -29.02
C ALA A 18 20.58 21.27 -27.91
N GLU A 19 21.85 21.50 -27.57
CA GLU A 19 22.51 20.81 -26.45
C GLU A 19 21.81 21.12 -25.11
N GLU A 20 21.43 22.38 -24.87
CA GLU A 20 20.77 22.76 -23.62
C GLU A 20 19.35 22.18 -23.52
N LEU A 21 18.58 22.23 -24.61
CA LEU A 21 17.26 21.59 -24.67
C LEU A 21 17.35 20.07 -24.50
N ALA A 22 18.40 19.43 -25.01
CA ALA A 22 18.61 17.99 -24.82
C ALA A 22 18.83 17.64 -23.35
N LYS A 23 19.56 18.47 -22.59
CA LYS A 23 19.73 18.29 -21.13
C LYS A 23 18.39 18.44 -20.40
N GLN A 24 17.65 19.51 -20.68
CA GLN A 24 16.34 19.75 -20.05
C GLN A 24 15.36 18.61 -20.35
N LEU A 25 15.37 18.09 -21.58
CA LEU A 25 14.54 16.95 -21.95
C LEU A 25 14.93 15.69 -21.18
N ALA A 26 16.22 15.45 -20.97
CA ALA A 26 16.69 14.32 -20.16
C ALA A 26 16.25 14.44 -18.69
N GLU A 27 16.30 15.64 -18.11
CA GLU A 27 15.81 15.91 -16.75
C GLU A 27 14.30 15.66 -16.62
N VAL A 28 13.50 16.18 -17.57
CA VAL A 28 12.05 15.97 -17.59
C VAL A 28 11.71 14.49 -17.79
N GLN A 29 12.49 13.77 -18.60
CA GLN A 29 12.32 12.33 -18.77
C GLN A 29 12.60 11.57 -17.48
N ALA A 30 13.67 11.91 -16.76
CA ALA A 30 13.99 11.32 -15.46
C ALA A 30 12.88 11.59 -14.42
N GLU A 31 12.41 12.83 -14.32
CA GLU A 31 11.28 13.17 -13.42
C GLU A 31 10.02 12.38 -13.78
N ARG A 32 9.71 12.24 -15.08
CA ARG A 32 8.57 11.45 -15.52
C ARG A 32 8.70 9.97 -15.14
N GLU A 33 9.89 9.40 -15.19
CA GLU A 33 10.13 8.02 -14.75
C GLU A 33 9.90 7.87 -13.25
N GLU A 34 10.37 8.82 -12.44
CA GLU A 34 10.12 8.86 -11.00
C GLU A 34 8.62 8.96 -10.70
N LEU A 35 7.88 9.80 -11.43
CA LEU A 35 6.43 9.95 -11.27
C LEU A 35 5.68 8.66 -11.60
N VAL A 36 6.08 7.92 -12.65
CA VAL A 36 5.50 6.61 -12.98
C VAL A 36 5.74 5.61 -11.85
N ILE A 37 6.90 5.65 -11.20
CA ILE A 37 7.19 4.80 -10.04
C ILE A 37 6.29 5.20 -8.86
N ALA A 38 6.18 6.49 -8.57
CA ALA A 38 5.34 7.01 -7.50
C ALA A 38 3.86 6.61 -7.68
N GLU A 39 3.33 6.74 -8.89
CA GLU A 39 1.97 6.32 -9.24
C GLU A 39 1.73 4.82 -8.97
N ARG A 40 2.67 3.96 -9.38
CA ARG A 40 2.58 2.51 -9.13
C ARG A 40 2.62 2.18 -7.63
N VAL A 41 3.44 2.90 -6.86
CA VAL A 41 3.50 2.74 -5.40
C VAL A 41 2.18 3.13 -4.76
N LEU A 42 1.59 4.26 -5.16
CA LEU A 42 0.29 4.71 -4.65
C LEU A 42 -0.82 3.70 -4.98
N HIS A 43 -0.85 3.17 -6.19
CA HIS A 43 -1.82 2.12 -6.55
C HIS A 43 -1.68 0.89 -5.66
N ARG A 44 -0.45 0.41 -5.45
CA ARG A 44 -0.21 -0.74 -4.57
C ARG A 44 -0.64 -0.48 -3.12
N LEU A 45 -0.39 0.73 -2.61
CA LEU A 45 -0.81 1.11 -1.27
C LEU A 45 -2.35 1.14 -1.16
N ALA A 46 -3.03 1.69 -2.16
CA ALA A 46 -4.49 1.70 -2.21
C ALA A 46 -5.08 0.27 -2.22
N GLU A 47 -4.48 -0.65 -3.00
CA GLU A 47 -4.87 -2.06 -3.00
C GLU A 47 -4.65 -2.73 -1.63
N GLN A 48 -3.53 -2.42 -0.96
CA GLN A 48 -3.25 -2.93 0.38
C GLN A 48 -4.26 -2.41 1.41
N ASP A 49 -4.55 -1.11 1.40
CA ASP A 49 -5.52 -0.49 2.31
C ASP A 49 -6.93 -1.07 2.09
N GLN A 50 -7.32 -1.30 0.83
CA GLN A 50 -8.57 -1.98 0.52
C GLN A 50 -8.58 -3.40 1.08
N ALA A 51 -7.52 -4.18 0.86
CA ALA A 51 -7.42 -5.54 1.39
C ALA A 51 -7.48 -5.58 2.93
N VAL A 52 -6.83 -4.62 3.61
CA VAL A 52 -6.91 -4.47 5.07
C VAL A 52 -8.34 -4.16 5.50
N THR A 53 -9.03 -3.28 4.78
CA THR A 53 -10.43 -2.92 5.07
C THR A 53 -11.37 -4.11 4.87
N GLU A 54 -11.20 -4.87 3.78
CA GLU A 54 -11.97 -6.08 3.50
C GLU A 54 -11.72 -7.16 4.55
N ALA A 55 -10.45 -7.38 4.94
CA ALA A 55 -10.11 -8.31 6.01
C ALA A 55 -10.72 -7.89 7.34
N ALA A 56 -10.70 -6.59 7.67
CA ALA A 56 -11.34 -6.06 8.86
C ALA A 56 -12.87 -6.24 8.84
N ALA A 57 -13.51 -6.05 7.68
CA ALA A 57 -14.93 -6.28 7.48
C ALA A 57 -15.30 -7.77 7.63
N ALA A 58 -14.46 -8.68 7.13
CA ALA A 58 -14.68 -10.13 7.25
C ALA A 58 -14.65 -10.61 8.71
N VAL A 59 -13.90 -9.94 9.59
CA VAL A 59 -13.85 -10.23 11.04
C VAL A 59 -14.64 -9.21 11.88
N ALA A 60 -15.52 -8.43 11.25
CA ALA A 60 -16.35 -7.46 11.95
C ALA A 60 -17.37 -8.18 12.85
N PRO A 61 -17.62 -7.65 14.05
CA PRO A 61 -18.50 -8.31 14.99
C PRO A 61 -19.98 -8.18 14.60
N THR A 62 -20.69 -9.30 14.63
CA THR A 62 -22.11 -9.38 14.26
C THR A 62 -23.00 -8.99 15.43
N ALA A 63 -24.00 -8.14 15.19
CA ALA A 63 -24.98 -7.81 16.22
C ALA A 63 -25.86 -9.03 16.57
N ALA A 64 -26.07 -9.28 17.87
CA ALA A 64 -26.94 -10.33 18.39
C ALA A 64 -27.72 -9.84 19.62
N ARG A 65 -28.70 -10.63 20.07
CA ARG A 65 -29.44 -10.38 21.31
C ARG A 65 -29.24 -11.53 22.30
N VAL A 66 -28.83 -11.19 23.52
CA VAL A 66 -28.74 -12.12 24.66
C VAL A 66 -29.70 -11.64 25.74
N ALA A 67 -30.70 -12.45 26.07
CA ALA A 67 -31.76 -12.09 27.04
C ALA A 67 -32.41 -10.71 26.77
N GLY A 68 -32.63 -10.37 25.50
CA GLY A 68 -33.23 -9.09 25.09
C GLY A 68 -32.26 -7.90 25.00
N ARG A 69 -31.02 -8.03 25.48
CA ARG A 69 -29.98 -7.00 25.38
C ARG A 69 -29.17 -7.15 24.09
N ALA A 70 -28.98 -6.05 23.36
CA ALA A 70 -28.14 -6.03 22.17
C ALA A 70 -26.66 -6.14 22.54
N VAL A 71 -25.93 -7.04 21.87
CA VAL A 71 -24.49 -7.29 22.05
C VAL A 71 -23.83 -7.47 20.67
N LEU A 72 -22.52 -7.25 20.59
CA LEU A 72 -21.72 -7.50 19.39
C LEU A 72 -20.92 -8.79 19.58
N LEU A 73 -21.14 -9.78 18.72
CA LEU A 73 -20.43 -11.05 18.71
C LEU A 73 -19.04 -10.83 18.12
N ILE A 74 -18.00 -10.94 18.95
CA ILE A 74 -16.61 -10.91 18.47
C ILE A 74 -16.34 -12.23 17.75
N PRO A 75 -16.04 -12.22 16.43
CA PRO A 75 -15.75 -13.45 15.70
C PRO A 75 -14.51 -14.11 16.28
N HIS A 76 -14.55 -15.44 16.41
CA HIS A 76 -13.43 -16.19 16.97
C HIS A 76 -12.20 -16.08 16.05
N ARG A 77 -11.21 -15.26 16.46
CA ARG A 77 -9.93 -15.09 15.76
C ARG A 77 -9.00 -16.24 16.16
N GLY A 78 -9.27 -17.43 15.66
CA GLY A 78 -8.48 -18.61 16.00
C GLY A 78 -7.03 -18.48 15.54
N GLY A 79 -6.08 -18.49 16.46
CA GLY A 79 -5.06 -19.52 16.38
C GLY A 79 -5.72 -20.78 16.92
N THR A 80 -5.57 -21.94 16.27
CA THR A 80 -5.96 -23.22 16.87
C THR A 80 -5.09 -23.42 18.11
N GLY A 81 -5.52 -22.83 19.22
CA GLY A 81 -4.92 -23.05 20.52
C GLY A 81 -5.19 -24.48 20.86
N ASP A 82 -4.18 -25.33 20.68
CA ASP A 82 -4.19 -26.67 21.23
C ASP A 82 -4.67 -26.57 22.68
N GLU A 83 -5.76 -27.25 23.01
CA GLU A 83 -6.34 -27.23 24.36
C GLU A 83 -5.30 -27.74 25.39
N ALA A 84 -4.35 -28.57 24.94
CA ALA A 84 -3.22 -29.01 25.76
C ALA A 84 -2.19 -27.90 26.04
N ALA A 85 -2.14 -26.85 25.24
CA ALA A 85 -1.30 -25.67 25.48
C ALA A 85 -1.84 -24.76 26.59
N LEU A 86 -3.09 -24.96 27.04
CA LEU A 86 -3.63 -24.25 28.19
C LEU A 86 -2.99 -24.76 29.49
N PRO A 87 -2.73 -23.88 30.48
CA PRO A 87 -2.33 -24.32 31.81
C PRO A 87 -3.37 -25.26 32.44
N ALA A 88 -2.92 -26.19 33.28
CA ALA A 88 -3.74 -27.31 33.76
C ALA A 88 -5.06 -26.88 34.43
N ASP A 89 -5.06 -25.75 35.14
CA ASP A 89 -6.27 -25.25 35.79
C ASP A 89 -7.30 -24.68 34.81
N TYR A 90 -6.85 -24.17 33.66
CA TYR A 90 -7.73 -23.65 32.61
C TYR A 90 -8.31 -24.75 31.72
N ARG A 91 -7.66 -25.92 31.62
CA ARG A 91 -8.19 -27.09 30.89
C ARG A 91 -9.46 -27.68 31.52
N LYS A 92 -9.67 -27.46 32.83
CA LYS A 92 -10.85 -27.96 33.55
C LYS A 92 -12.14 -27.27 33.08
N ILE A 93 -12.05 -26.01 32.67
CA ILE A 93 -13.19 -25.17 32.29
C ILE A 93 -13.92 -25.71 31.05
N PRO A 94 -13.28 -25.94 29.88
CA PRO A 94 -13.96 -26.52 28.73
C PRO A 94 -14.46 -27.95 28.97
N ALA A 95 -13.77 -28.73 29.80
CA ALA A 95 -14.22 -30.06 30.19
C ALA A 95 -15.55 -30.03 30.96
N ILE A 96 -15.73 -29.07 31.88
CA ILE A 96 -16.99 -28.88 32.60
C ILE A 96 -18.09 -28.42 31.65
N VAL A 97 -17.81 -27.48 30.74
CA VAL A 97 -18.80 -26.97 29.77
C VAL A 97 -19.30 -28.06 28.82
N ARG A 98 -18.46 -29.02 28.42
CA ARG A 98 -18.86 -30.15 27.58
C ARG A 98 -19.69 -31.22 28.32
N ALA A 99 -19.60 -31.26 29.65
CA ALA A 99 -20.29 -32.25 30.48
C ALA A 99 -21.66 -31.77 30.99
N ALA A 100 -22.03 -30.51 30.72
CA ALA A 100 -23.32 -29.91 31.04
C ALA A 100 -24.27 -29.99 29.83
#